data_AF-A0A849KV00-F1
#
_entry.id   AF-A0A849KV00-F1
#
_cell.length_a   1.000
_cell.length_b   1.000
_cell.length_c   1.000
_cell.angle_alpha   90.00
_cell.angle_beta   90.00
_cell.angle_gamma   90.00
#
_symmetry.space_group_name_H-M   'P 1'
#
loop_
_entity.id
_entity.type
_entity.pdbx_description
1 polymer ?
#
loop_
_entity_poly.entity_id
_entity_poly.type
_entity_poly.pdbx_seq_one_letter_code
_entity_poly.pdbx_strand_id
1 'polypeptide(L)'
;MDTKSAGIAADGAYRVLARKYRPQNFNDLVGQEPMVRTLKNAFETGRIAQAWMLTGVRGVGKTTTARILARALNYKTDAVDQPTIDLSVPGEHCQAIMEGRHVDVIEMDAASHTGIDDIREIIEQVRYRPVSARYKVYIIDEVHMLSNQAFNGLLKTLEEPPPHVKFIFATTEIRKVPITVLSRCQRFDLRRIESGTLAQHLRRIAEAEQIEVDDASLAMIARAGEGSARDSLSIFDQAIAHGAGQVSAEAVRSMLGLADRARIIDLFEMLMRGDVAGALTEFRAQYDVGADPSVVLTDLADFNHLVTRLRFTPDVAEDVSLSEDERVRGRDFAQKLSVRVLSRTWQMLLKGIAEVDTATRPVQAAEMLLIRLAHAADLPTLDEALRGLENGSVSAPRPQPSGNPRSNGNGAPEARFAADAVGSASMASASGGPATAMRIVETAPQPVQPPAPQPVAETAPQPSVPINSLNDIVAMADKHRNMQFKILVKNCVRLASIAPGRLEIGLTDDAPKSLPSEIAQHLLNWTGIRWVVTVARDVASQTVAEAETERRDNLVTDARADPDVAAILAAFPGAKITDVRIAVAEQNDDEDIDLDAVSEVPGVPSEDD
;
A
#
# COMPACT_ATOMS: atom_id res chain seq x y z
N MET A 1 29.49 -42.17 35.33
CA MET A 1 28.60 -42.62 34.25
C MET A 1 27.18 -42.54 34.77
N ASP A 2 26.25 -42.17 33.90
CA ASP A 2 24.80 -41.98 34.13
C ASP A 2 24.33 -40.54 34.38
N THR A 3 24.63 -39.67 33.41
CA THR A 3 23.80 -38.50 33.09
C THR A 3 22.57 -38.96 32.32
N LYS A 4 21.42 -39.03 32.99
CA LYS A 4 20.10 -39.16 32.35
C LYS A 4 19.77 -37.84 31.66
N SER A 5 19.93 -37.81 30.34
CA SER A 5 19.31 -36.84 29.44
C SER A 5 17.79 -36.95 29.57
N ALA A 6 17.16 -35.99 30.26
CA ALA A 6 15.71 -35.85 30.26
C ALA A 6 15.27 -35.47 28.84
N GLY A 7 14.68 -36.43 28.15
CA GLY A 7 14.13 -36.25 26.81
C GLY A 7 13.03 -35.19 26.84
N ILE A 8 13.22 -34.15 26.02
CA ILE A 8 12.16 -33.26 25.57
C ILE A 8 11.14 -34.18 24.88
N ALA A 9 9.93 -34.26 25.44
CA ALA A 9 8.83 -34.97 24.83
C ALA A 9 8.44 -34.28 23.52
N ALA A 10 9.03 -34.75 22.42
CA ALA A 10 8.68 -34.37 21.06
C ALA A 10 7.49 -35.23 20.60
N ASP A 11 6.27 -34.84 20.98
CA ASP A 11 5.07 -35.33 20.32
C ASP A 11 3.99 -34.24 20.26
N GLY A 12 4.20 -33.30 19.33
CA GLY A 12 3.31 -32.19 19.07
C GLY A 12 3.96 -31.25 18.06
N ALA A 13 3.40 -31.16 16.85
CA ALA A 13 3.90 -30.23 15.83
C ALA A 13 4.11 -28.83 16.43
N TYR A 14 5.28 -28.23 16.19
CA TYR A 14 5.62 -26.90 16.69
C TYR A 14 4.48 -25.93 16.39
N ARG A 15 3.87 -25.38 17.44
CA ARG A 15 2.73 -24.48 17.34
C ARG A 15 3.16 -23.10 17.84
N VAL A 16 3.23 -22.16 16.90
CA VAL A 16 3.46 -20.72 17.12
C VAL A 16 2.70 -20.24 18.37
N LEU A 17 3.37 -19.54 19.28
CA LEU A 17 2.82 -19.06 20.55
C LEU A 17 1.57 -18.22 20.34
N ALA A 18 1.53 -17.39 19.29
CA ALA A 18 0.34 -16.63 18.89
C ALA A 18 -0.92 -17.50 18.64
N ARG A 19 -0.75 -18.79 18.32
CA ARG A 19 -1.84 -19.75 18.14
C ARG A 19 -2.07 -20.63 19.38
N LYS A 20 -1.04 -20.89 20.18
CA LYS A 20 -1.12 -21.68 21.43
C LYS A 20 -1.79 -20.89 22.55
N TYR A 21 -1.36 -19.64 22.74
CA TYR A 21 -1.86 -18.71 23.76
C TYR A 21 -3.00 -17.81 23.26
N ARG A 22 -3.68 -18.20 22.18
CA ARG A 22 -4.88 -17.49 21.73
C ARG A 22 -5.92 -17.53 22.87
N PRO A 23 -6.42 -16.37 23.35
CA PRO A 23 -7.42 -16.30 24.41
C PRO A 23 -8.58 -17.26 24.16
N GLN A 24 -8.92 -18.04 25.20
CA GLN A 24 -10.03 -18.97 25.13
C GLN A 24 -11.27 -18.36 25.73
N ASN A 25 -11.18 -17.59 26.81
CA ASN A 25 -12.33 -16.98 27.47
C ASN A 25 -12.18 -15.44 27.54
N PHE A 26 -13.21 -14.75 28.04
CA PHE A 26 -13.17 -13.29 28.15
C PHE A 26 -12.18 -12.77 29.20
N ASN A 27 -11.81 -13.57 30.21
CA ASN A 27 -10.83 -13.19 31.23
C ASN A 27 -9.40 -13.25 30.69
N ASP A 28 -9.16 -14.06 29.65
CA ASP A 28 -7.87 -14.15 28.96
C ASP A 28 -7.62 -12.97 28.01
N LEU A 29 -8.61 -12.11 27.76
CA LEU A 29 -8.48 -10.94 26.90
C LEU A 29 -7.75 -9.81 27.63
N VAL A 30 -6.48 -9.60 27.27
CA VAL A 30 -5.61 -8.60 27.89
C VAL A 30 -5.97 -7.17 27.43
N GLY A 31 -6.20 -6.27 28.38
CA GLY A 31 -6.39 -4.82 28.12
C GLY A 31 -7.76 -4.42 27.60
N GLN A 32 -8.74 -5.33 27.60
CA GLN A 32 -10.10 -5.13 27.07
C GLN A 32 -11.20 -5.21 28.15
N GLU A 33 -10.86 -4.91 29.40
CA GLU A 33 -11.74 -5.05 30.58
C GLU A 33 -13.07 -4.26 30.44
N PRO A 34 -13.11 -3.02 29.89
CA PRO A 34 -14.37 -2.29 29.73
C PRO A 34 -15.36 -2.98 28.78
N MET A 35 -14.86 -3.59 27.70
CA MET A 35 -15.66 -4.35 26.75
C MET A 35 -16.20 -5.61 27.42
N VAL A 36 -15.35 -6.36 28.11
CA VAL A 36 -15.73 -7.58 28.84
C VAL A 36 -16.83 -7.28 29.87
N ARG A 37 -16.70 -6.19 30.63
CA ARG A 37 -17.73 -5.76 31.59
C ARG A 37 -19.07 -5.44 30.92
N THR A 38 -19.04 -4.79 29.76
CA THR A 38 -20.25 -4.45 29.00
C THR A 38 -20.94 -5.70 28.48
N LEU A 39 -20.17 -6.64 27.92
CA LEU A 39 -20.68 -7.93 27.44
C LEU A 39 -21.26 -8.74 28.60
N LYS A 40 -20.56 -8.81 29.75
CA LYS A 40 -21.06 -9.51 30.95
C LYS A 40 -22.46 -9.03 31.34
N ASN A 41 -22.64 -7.72 31.47
CA ASN A 41 -23.93 -7.13 31.81
C ASN A 41 -25.00 -7.41 30.74
N ALA A 42 -24.64 -7.38 29.45
CA ALA A 42 -25.57 -7.63 28.36
C ALA A 42 -26.08 -9.09 28.35
N PHE A 43 -25.19 -10.06 28.62
CA PHE A 43 -25.56 -11.47 28.73
C PHE A 43 -26.39 -11.75 30.00
N GLU A 44 -26.01 -11.19 31.15
CA GLU A 44 -26.76 -11.35 32.41
C GLU A 44 -28.18 -10.75 32.33
N THR A 45 -28.34 -9.64 31.61
CA THR A 45 -29.66 -8.98 31.43
C THR A 45 -30.46 -9.51 30.24
N GLY A 46 -29.92 -10.46 29.47
CA GLY A 46 -30.54 -10.99 28.26
C GLY A 46 -30.64 -9.98 27.09
N ARG A 47 -30.00 -8.81 27.20
CA ARG A 47 -29.99 -7.75 26.17
C ARG A 47 -28.91 -7.99 25.12
N ILE A 48 -28.99 -9.15 24.47
CA ILE A 48 -28.02 -9.60 23.47
C ILE A 48 -28.32 -8.94 22.12
N ALA A 49 -27.39 -8.11 21.62
CA ALA A 49 -27.51 -7.47 20.32
C ALA A 49 -27.65 -8.49 19.17
N GLN A 50 -28.18 -8.05 18.04
CA GLN A 50 -28.27 -8.88 16.83
C GLN A 50 -26.97 -8.84 16.01
N ALA A 51 -26.27 -7.70 16.04
CA ALA A 51 -25.01 -7.50 15.35
C ALA A 51 -23.98 -6.77 16.21
N TRP A 52 -22.71 -7.17 16.09
CA TRP A 52 -21.56 -6.51 16.72
C TRP A 52 -20.56 -6.02 15.69
N MET A 53 -19.92 -4.90 15.99
CA MET A 53 -18.82 -4.35 15.21
C MET A 53 -17.58 -4.23 16.09
N LEU A 54 -16.62 -5.13 15.89
CA LEU A 54 -15.32 -5.13 16.56
C LEU A 54 -14.32 -4.34 15.72
N THR A 55 -13.85 -3.21 16.25
CA THR A 55 -12.85 -2.37 15.56
C THR A 55 -11.62 -2.19 16.40
N GLY A 56 -10.47 -2.04 15.76
CA GLY A 56 -9.19 -1.89 16.44
C GLY A 56 -8.04 -2.25 15.53
N VAL A 57 -6.83 -2.01 16.01
CA VAL A 57 -5.61 -2.29 15.23
C VAL A 57 -5.46 -3.77 14.91
N ARG A 58 -4.61 -4.08 13.94
CA ARG A 58 -4.29 -5.48 13.61
C ARG A 58 -3.74 -6.20 14.86
N GLY A 59 -4.09 -7.48 15.00
CA GLY A 59 -3.52 -8.34 16.04
C GLY A 59 -3.91 -8.06 17.49
N VAL A 60 -4.78 -7.08 17.76
CA VAL A 60 -5.34 -6.79 19.10
C VAL A 60 -6.34 -7.83 19.62
N GLY A 61 -6.79 -8.75 18.77
CA GLY A 61 -7.69 -9.85 19.16
C GLY A 61 -9.15 -9.73 18.70
N LYS A 62 -9.45 -8.99 17.62
CA LYS A 62 -10.81 -8.85 17.06
C LYS A 62 -11.46 -10.20 16.72
N THR A 63 -10.84 -10.98 15.82
CA THR A 63 -11.34 -12.29 15.39
C THR A 63 -11.41 -13.29 16.55
N THR A 64 -10.43 -13.24 17.46
CA THR A 64 -10.46 -14.05 18.69
C THR A 64 -11.67 -13.71 19.55
N THR A 65 -11.93 -12.42 19.78
CA THR A 65 -13.09 -11.95 20.53
C THR A 65 -14.39 -12.36 19.84
N ALA A 66 -14.46 -12.32 18.51
CA ALA A 66 -15.61 -12.79 17.75
C ALA A 66 -15.89 -14.29 17.99
N ARG A 67 -14.87 -15.13 17.99
CA ARG A 67 -15.02 -16.57 18.29
C ARG A 67 -15.44 -16.83 19.74
N ILE A 68 -14.86 -16.11 20.70
CA ILE A 68 -15.26 -16.22 22.12
C ILE A 68 -16.72 -15.79 22.29
N LEU A 69 -17.16 -14.74 21.59
CA LEU A 69 -18.55 -14.28 21.61
C LEU A 69 -19.49 -15.31 20.96
N ALA A 70 -19.12 -15.90 19.82
CA ALA A 70 -19.87 -16.98 19.19
C ALA A 70 -20.00 -18.20 20.13
N ARG A 71 -18.92 -18.51 20.87
CA ARG A 71 -18.92 -19.55 21.89
C ARG A 71 -19.87 -19.24 23.04
N ALA A 72 -19.87 -17.99 23.53
CA ALA A 72 -20.77 -17.53 24.58
C ALA A 72 -22.24 -17.59 24.18
N LEU A 73 -22.54 -17.28 22.92
CA LEU A 73 -23.90 -17.36 22.36
C LEU A 73 -24.40 -18.81 22.28
N ASN A 74 -23.51 -19.73 21.90
CA ASN A 74 -23.81 -21.14 21.64
C ASN A 74 -23.30 -22.07 22.76
N TYR A 75 -23.09 -21.54 23.96
CA TYR A 75 -22.58 -22.33 25.06
C TYR A 75 -23.63 -23.31 25.57
N LYS A 76 -23.26 -24.59 25.62
CA LYS A 76 -24.13 -25.69 26.02
C LYS A 76 -23.32 -26.77 26.74
N THR A 77 -23.85 -27.21 27.87
CA THR A 77 -23.38 -28.34 28.70
C THR A 77 -24.60 -29.09 29.23
N ASP A 78 -24.41 -30.24 29.87
CA ASP A 78 -25.52 -31.00 30.47
C ASP A 78 -26.30 -30.20 31.53
N ALA A 79 -25.65 -29.23 32.18
CA ALA A 79 -26.25 -28.41 33.24
C ALA A 79 -26.68 -27.00 32.78
N VAL A 80 -26.06 -26.47 31.72
CA VAL A 80 -26.26 -25.09 31.24
C VAL A 80 -26.56 -25.11 29.76
N ASP A 81 -27.79 -24.74 29.40
CA ASP A 81 -28.22 -24.52 28.02
C ASP A 81 -28.78 -23.10 27.86
N GLN A 82 -27.89 -22.11 28.00
CA GLN A 82 -28.22 -20.70 27.81
C GLN A 82 -26.97 -19.89 27.43
N PRO A 83 -27.11 -18.76 26.71
CA PRO A 83 -26.00 -17.87 26.43
C PRO A 83 -25.36 -17.37 27.73
N THR A 84 -24.06 -17.56 27.87
CA THR A 84 -23.33 -17.19 29.09
C THR A 84 -21.92 -16.73 28.78
N ILE A 85 -21.43 -15.82 29.63
CA ILE A 85 -20.04 -15.36 29.58
C ILE A 85 -19.09 -16.25 30.39
N ASP A 86 -19.64 -17.05 31.31
CA ASP A 86 -18.87 -18.03 32.08
C ASP A 86 -18.65 -19.28 31.23
N LEU A 87 -17.42 -19.41 30.76
CA LEU A 87 -16.97 -20.47 29.86
C LEU A 87 -15.87 -21.32 30.54
N SER A 88 -15.93 -21.44 31.86
CA SER A 88 -14.96 -22.16 32.70
C SER A 88 -14.86 -23.65 32.36
N VAL A 89 -15.98 -24.26 31.97
CA VAL A 89 -16.04 -25.67 31.55
C VAL A 89 -16.11 -25.74 30.01
N PRO A 90 -15.45 -26.70 29.36
CA PRO A 90 -15.65 -26.92 27.93
C PRO A 90 -17.07 -27.44 27.65
N GLY A 91 -17.83 -26.69 26.86
CA GLY A 91 -19.15 -27.09 26.36
C GLY A 91 -19.09 -27.86 25.03
N GLU A 92 -20.23 -28.43 24.63
CA GLU A 92 -20.40 -29.30 23.44
C GLU A 92 -19.82 -28.66 22.16
N HIS A 93 -20.18 -27.39 21.91
CA HIS A 93 -19.78 -26.66 20.70
C HIS A 93 -18.45 -25.91 20.83
N CYS A 94 -17.85 -25.86 22.02
CA CYS A 94 -16.77 -24.93 22.34
C CYS A 94 -15.51 -25.15 21.50
N GLN A 95 -15.07 -26.40 21.39
CA GLN A 95 -13.84 -26.73 20.67
C GLN A 95 -13.98 -26.47 19.17
N ALA A 96 -15.09 -26.92 18.56
CA ALA A 96 -15.34 -26.74 17.15
C ALA A 96 -15.43 -25.26 16.74
N ILE A 97 -16.01 -24.40 17.58
CA ILE A 97 -16.07 -22.94 17.34
C ILE A 97 -14.67 -22.33 17.39
N MET A 98 -13.85 -22.67 18.40
CA MET A 98 -12.51 -22.10 18.54
C MET A 98 -11.57 -22.52 17.39
N GLU A 99 -11.73 -23.75 16.90
CA GLU A 99 -11.02 -24.30 15.76
C GLU A 99 -11.55 -23.78 14.40
N GLY A 100 -12.71 -23.12 14.37
CA GLY A 100 -13.31 -22.55 13.17
C GLY A 100 -13.96 -23.58 12.24
N ARG A 101 -14.41 -24.71 12.78
CA ARG A 101 -14.99 -25.84 12.01
C ARG A 101 -16.45 -26.13 12.36
N HIS A 102 -17.12 -25.21 13.04
CA HIS A 102 -18.49 -25.41 13.52
C HIS A 102 -19.50 -25.08 12.42
N VAL A 103 -20.48 -25.96 12.19
CA VAL A 103 -21.46 -25.82 11.08
C VAL A 103 -22.33 -24.56 11.22
N ASP A 104 -22.75 -24.25 12.46
CA ASP A 104 -23.58 -23.06 12.74
C ASP A 104 -22.77 -21.78 13.04
N VAL A 105 -21.43 -21.82 12.99
CA VAL A 105 -20.59 -20.63 13.15
C VAL A 105 -19.71 -20.47 11.92
N ILE A 106 -20.13 -19.59 11.03
CA ILE A 106 -19.54 -19.40 9.71
C ILE A 106 -18.59 -18.21 9.80
N GLU A 107 -17.30 -18.45 9.58
CA GLU A 107 -16.27 -17.42 9.52
C GLU A 107 -15.87 -17.18 8.06
N MET A 108 -16.03 -15.95 7.61
CA MET A 108 -15.66 -15.50 6.25
C MET A 108 -14.68 -14.34 6.36
N ASP A 109 -13.59 -14.42 5.61
CA ASP A 109 -12.67 -13.29 5.42
C ASP A 109 -13.10 -12.47 4.20
N ALA A 110 -13.55 -11.23 4.45
CA ALA A 110 -14.01 -10.34 3.39
C ALA A 110 -12.88 -9.91 2.45
N ALA A 111 -11.60 -10.07 2.81
CA ALA A 111 -10.49 -9.83 1.90
C ALA A 111 -10.43 -10.88 0.77
N SER A 112 -10.86 -12.11 1.06
CA SER A 112 -10.92 -13.22 0.10
C SER A 112 -12.27 -13.29 -0.60
N HIS A 113 -13.34 -12.91 0.10
CA HIS A 113 -14.73 -12.95 -0.36
C HIS A 113 -15.35 -11.54 -0.35
N THR A 114 -14.98 -10.73 -1.35
CA THR A 114 -15.38 -9.32 -1.46
C THR A 114 -16.71 -9.11 -2.20
N GLY A 115 -17.19 -10.14 -2.91
CA GLY A 115 -18.24 -10.06 -3.92
C GLY A 115 -19.65 -9.98 -3.33
N ILE A 116 -20.59 -9.48 -4.14
CA ILE A 116 -22.01 -9.51 -3.79
C ILE A 116 -22.58 -10.93 -3.79
N ASP A 117 -22.02 -11.84 -4.58
CA ASP A 117 -22.52 -13.21 -4.70
C ASP A 117 -22.25 -14.03 -3.42
N ASP A 118 -21.07 -13.88 -2.81
CA ASP A 118 -20.75 -14.49 -1.50
C ASP A 118 -21.76 -14.04 -0.42
N ILE A 119 -22.09 -12.75 -0.41
CA ILE A 119 -23.09 -12.20 0.51
C ILE A 119 -24.51 -12.68 0.20
N ARG A 120 -24.88 -12.82 -1.07
CA ARG A 120 -26.19 -13.37 -1.45
C ARG A 120 -26.36 -14.78 -0.94
N GLU A 121 -25.33 -15.62 -1.08
CA GLU A 121 -25.34 -16.98 -0.54
C GLU A 121 -25.57 -16.96 0.98
N ILE A 122 -24.86 -16.10 1.71
CA ILE A 122 -25.06 -15.91 3.16
C ILE A 122 -26.51 -15.51 3.46
N ILE A 123 -27.08 -14.54 2.73
CA ILE A 123 -28.46 -14.07 2.95
C ILE A 123 -29.49 -15.18 2.69
N GLU A 124 -29.26 -16.06 1.72
CA GLU A 124 -30.10 -17.23 1.49
C GLU A 124 -29.99 -18.22 2.64
N GLN A 125 -28.76 -18.50 3.11
CA GLN A 125 -28.50 -19.42 4.21
C GLN A 125 -28.99 -18.91 5.58
N VAL A 126 -29.10 -17.59 5.77
CA VAL A 126 -29.61 -16.93 6.99
C VAL A 126 -31.06 -17.32 7.30
N ARG A 127 -31.86 -17.66 6.28
CA ARG A 127 -33.28 -18.01 6.45
C ARG A 127 -33.50 -19.34 7.17
N TYR A 128 -32.52 -20.23 7.15
CA TYR A 128 -32.61 -21.55 7.76
C TYR A 128 -32.20 -21.50 9.24
N ARG A 129 -32.86 -22.33 10.05
CA ARG A 129 -32.54 -22.47 11.48
C ARG A 129 -31.19 -23.18 11.67
N PRO A 130 -30.51 -22.98 12.82
CA PRO A 130 -29.27 -23.69 13.12
C PRO A 130 -29.51 -25.21 13.19
N VAL A 131 -28.49 -25.99 12.86
CA VAL A 131 -28.55 -27.46 12.83
C VAL A 131 -28.36 -28.06 14.23
N SER A 132 -27.40 -27.55 14.99
CA SER A 132 -26.96 -28.14 16.26
C SER A 132 -26.89 -27.13 17.41
N ALA A 133 -26.55 -25.88 17.12
CA ALA A 133 -26.39 -24.83 18.11
C ALA A 133 -27.66 -23.98 18.30
N ARG A 134 -27.65 -23.08 19.28
CA ARG A 134 -28.77 -22.16 19.57
C ARG A 134 -28.91 -21.05 18.54
N TYR A 135 -27.79 -20.47 18.13
CA TYR A 135 -27.71 -19.39 17.16
C TYR A 135 -26.82 -19.78 15.98
N LYS A 136 -27.20 -19.29 14.80
CA LYS A 136 -26.36 -19.30 13.61
C LYS A 136 -25.58 -17.98 13.57
N VAL A 137 -24.27 -18.07 13.77
CA VAL A 137 -23.39 -16.91 13.92
C VAL A 137 -22.57 -16.73 12.66
N TYR A 138 -22.60 -15.53 12.08
CA TYR A 138 -21.75 -15.14 10.96
C TYR A 138 -20.66 -14.19 11.45
N ILE A 139 -19.41 -14.63 11.37
CA ILE A 139 -18.23 -13.82 11.65
C ILE A 139 -17.67 -13.35 10.31
N ILE A 140 -17.63 -12.04 10.08
CA ILE A 140 -17.09 -11.44 8.85
C ILE A 140 -15.88 -10.60 9.24
N ASP A 141 -14.68 -11.13 8.96
CA ASP A 141 -13.42 -10.44 9.23
C ASP A 141 -13.04 -9.50 8.09
N GLU A 142 -12.29 -8.46 8.43
CA GLU A 142 -11.91 -7.35 7.55
C GLU A 142 -13.07 -6.80 6.69
N VAL A 143 -14.25 -6.61 7.30
CA VAL A 143 -15.50 -6.24 6.61
C VAL A 143 -15.38 -4.98 5.73
N HIS A 144 -14.40 -4.10 6.01
CA HIS A 144 -14.13 -2.92 5.20
C HIS A 144 -13.66 -3.24 3.76
N MET A 145 -13.27 -4.49 3.49
CA MET A 145 -12.91 -4.99 2.17
C MET A 145 -14.13 -5.38 1.32
N LEU A 146 -15.33 -5.48 1.91
CA LEU A 146 -16.55 -5.73 1.14
C LEU A 146 -16.87 -4.60 0.18
N SER A 147 -17.38 -4.96 -0.99
CA SER A 147 -17.90 -3.98 -1.95
C SER A 147 -19.13 -3.24 -1.40
N ASN A 148 -19.37 -2.00 -1.87
CA ASN A 148 -20.58 -1.25 -1.51
C ASN A 148 -21.88 -1.99 -1.86
N GLN A 149 -21.87 -2.78 -2.94
CA GLN A 149 -23.00 -3.61 -3.34
C GLN A 149 -23.25 -4.74 -2.33
N ALA A 150 -22.20 -5.41 -1.86
CA ALA A 150 -22.27 -6.42 -0.81
C ALA A 150 -22.84 -5.83 0.50
N PHE A 151 -22.40 -4.65 0.92
CA PHE A 151 -22.96 -3.95 2.09
C PHE A 151 -24.46 -3.68 1.95
N ASN A 152 -24.89 -3.15 0.81
CA ASN A 152 -26.30 -2.86 0.55
C ASN A 152 -27.17 -4.13 0.58
N GLY A 153 -26.63 -5.26 0.11
CA GLY A 153 -27.29 -6.56 0.20
C GLY A 153 -27.57 -6.98 1.65
N LEU A 154 -26.63 -6.73 2.57
CA LEU A 154 -26.77 -7.07 3.99
C LEU A 154 -27.75 -6.17 4.76
N LEU A 155 -28.05 -4.96 4.29
CA LEU A 155 -28.82 -3.98 5.06
C LEU A 155 -30.19 -4.49 5.48
N LYS A 156 -30.95 -5.10 4.56
CA LYS A 156 -32.28 -5.64 4.87
C LYS A 156 -32.21 -6.72 5.96
N THR A 157 -31.20 -7.58 5.87
CA THR A 157 -30.97 -8.67 6.83
C THR A 157 -30.48 -8.14 8.18
N LEU A 158 -29.75 -7.02 8.21
CA LEU A 158 -29.31 -6.38 9.45
C LEU A 158 -30.40 -5.55 10.13
N GLU A 159 -31.38 -5.05 9.37
CA GLU A 159 -32.55 -4.34 9.92
C GLU A 159 -33.53 -5.30 10.60
N GLU A 160 -33.82 -6.42 9.94
CA GLU A 160 -34.78 -7.40 10.40
C GLU A 160 -34.17 -8.83 10.37
N PRO A 161 -33.11 -9.10 11.16
CA PRO A 161 -32.51 -10.42 11.18
C PRO A 161 -33.46 -11.43 11.84
N PRO A 162 -33.48 -12.69 11.35
CA PRO A 162 -34.17 -13.76 12.05
C PRO A 162 -33.65 -13.90 13.50
N PRO A 163 -34.50 -14.28 14.47
CA PRO A 163 -34.15 -14.28 15.89
C PRO A 163 -33.00 -15.26 16.24
N HIS A 164 -32.79 -16.28 15.41
CA HIS A 164 -31.72 -17.28 15.57
C HIS A 164 -30.40 -16.85 14.91
N VAL A 165 -30.33 -15.71 14.25
CA VAL A 165 -29.13 -15.25 13.53
C VAL A 165 -28.42 -14.13 14.28
N LYS A 166 -27.10 -14.19 14.28
CA LYS A 166 -26.22 -13.21 14.91
C LYS A 166 -25.07 -12.85 13.99
N PHE A 167 -24.76 -11.57 13.84
CA PHE A 167 -23.65 -11.08 13.02
C PHE A 167 -22.53 -10.52 13.88
N ILE A 168 -21.28 -10.87 13.58
CA ILE A 168 -20.10 -10.31 14.22
C ILE A 168 -19.16 -9.82 13.12
N PHE A 169 -19.04 -8.51 12.99
CA PHE A 169 -18.12 -7.87 12.06
C PHE A 169 -16.82 -7.52 12.75
N ALA A 170 -15.70 -7.72 12.07
CA ALA A 170 -14.40 -7.23 12.51
C ALA A 170 -13.77 -6.35 11.42
N THR A 171 -13.15 -5.24 11.82
CA THR A 171 -12.45 -4.35 10.88
C THR A 171 -11.27 -3.63 11.52
N THR A 172 -10.22 -3.40 10.74
CA THR A 172 -9.14 -2.45 11.07
C THR A 172 -9.50 -1.00 10.69
N GLU A 173 -10.37 -0.80 9.71
CA GLU A 173 -10.70 0.52 9.14
C GLU A 173 -12.20 0.84 9.25
N ILE A 174 -12.63 1.27 10.43
CA ILE A 174 -14.05 1.58 10.70
C ILE A 174 -14.64 2.68 9.79
N ARG A 175 -13.80 3.60 9.31
CA ARG A 175 -14.22 4.73 8.47
C ARG A 175 -14.65 4.32 7.05
N LYS A 176 -14.17 3.16 6.59
CA LYS A 176 -14.56 2.59 5.28
C LYS A 176 -15.90 1.86 5.34
N VAL A 177 -16.41 1.55 6.54
CA VAL A 177 -17.69 0.88 6.71
C VAL A 177 -18.83 1.92 6.65
N PRO A 178 -19.89 1.69 5.84
CA PRO A 178 -21.02 2.60 5.75
C PRO A 178 -21.70 2.85 7.11
N ILE A 179 -22.06 4.12 7.37
CA ILE A 179 -22.75 4.53 8.61
C ILE A 179 -24.07 3.77 8.81
N THR A 180 -24.73 3.40 7.72
CA THR A 180 -25.96 2.58 7.72
C THR A 180 -25.76 1.22 8.38
N VAL A 181 -24.59 0.60 8.21
CA VAL A 181 -24.25 -0.67 8.90
C VAL A 181 -23.89 -0.40 10.36
N LEU A 182 -23.08 0.65 10.60
CA LEU A 182 -22.62 1.00 11.95
C LEU A 182 -23.76 1.31 12.91
N SER A 183 -24.80 2.02 12.44
CA SER A 183 -25.95 2.37 13.27
C SER A 183 -26.79 1.16 13.71
N ARG A 184 -26.63 0.01 13.05
CA ARG A 184 -27.36 -1.24 13.33
C ARG A 184 -26.52 -2.24 14.13
N CYS A 185 -25.27 -1.91 14.46
CA CYS A 185 -24.35 -2.77 15.18
C CYS A 185 -24.02 -2.20 16.56
N GLN A 186 -23.88 -3.06 17.56
CA GLN A 186 -23.24 -2.69 18.82
C GLN A 186 -21.72 -2.63 18.59
N ARG A 187 -21.16 -1.42 18.63
CA ARG A 187 -19.74 -1.18 18.37
C ARG A 187 -18.89 -1.37 19.62
N PHE A 188 -17.77 -2.08 19.47
CA PHE A 188 -16.72 -2.23 20.46
C PHE A 188 -15.36 -1.86 19.87
N ASP A 189 -14.70 -0.91 20.53
CA ASP A 189 -13.38 -0.42 20.14
C ASP A 189 -12.32 -1.14 20.99
N LEU A 190 -11.64 -2.11 20.40
CA LEU A 190 -10.52 -2.82 21.02
C LEU A 190 -9.31 -1.89 21.02
N ARG A 191 -8.87 -1.53 22.22
CA ARG A 191 -7.78 -0.57 22.43
C ARG A 191 -6.43 -1.25 22.26
N ARG A 192 -5.42 -0.49 21.84
CA ARG A 192 -4.02 -0.96 21.89
C ARG A 192 -3.68 -1.36 23.32
N ILE A 193 -2.97 -2.47 23.46
CA ILE A 193 -2.51 -2.94 24.76
C ILE A 193 -1.33 -2.07 25.18
N GLU A 194 -1.33 -1.60 26.42
CA GLU A 194 -0.21 -0.85 26.98
C GLU A 194 1.06 -1.72 27.03
N SER A 195 2.20 -1.14 26.67
CA SER A 195 3.49 -1.85 26.63
C SER A 195 3.84 -2.57 27.93
N GLY A 196 3.58 -1.95 29.09
CA GLY A 196 3.81 -2.58 30.40
C GLY A 196 2.93 -3.81 30.63
N THR A 197 1.64 -3.72 30.29
CA THR A 197 0.70 -4.85 30.38
C THR A 197 1.09 -5.97 29.41
N LEU A 198 1.56 -5.63 28.21
CA LEU A 198 1.99 -6.57 27.20
C LEU A 198 3.28 -7.29 27.59
N ALA A 199 4.26 -6.58 28.15
CA ALA A 199 5.48 -7.17 28.70
C ALA A 199 5.18 -8.14 29.86
N GLN A 200 4.25 -7.80 30.76
CA GLN A 200 3.79 -8.70 31.81
C GLN A 200 3.09 -9.95 31.24
N HIS A 201 2.32 -9.79 30.17
CA HIS A 201 1.68 -10.92 29.50
C HIS A 201 2.72 -11.87 28.88
N LEU A 202 3.73 -11.32 28.19
CA LEU A 202 4.84 -12.09 27.64
C LEU A 202 5.64 -12.80 28.74
N ARG A 203 5.87 -12.16 29.90
CA ARG A 203 6.53 -12.78 31.05
C ARG A 203 5.80 -14.03 31.53
N ARG A 204 4.47 -13.97 31.70
CA ARG A 204 3.67 -15.14 32.10
C ARG A 204 3.77 -16.29 31.09
N ILE A 205 3.87 -15.95 29.80
CA ILE A 205 4.03 -16.96 28.74
C ILE A 205 5.44 -17.56 28.76
N ALA A 206 6.47 -16.74 28.97
CA ALA A 206 7.85 -17.22 29.12
C ALA A 206 7.99 -18.19 30.31
N GLU A 207 7.38 -17.86 31.45
CA GLU A 207 7.33 -18.73 32.63
C GLU A 207 6.60 -20.05 32.34
N ALA A 208 5.48 -20.00 31.60
CA ALA A 208 4.71 -21.18 31.24
C ALA A 208 5.43 -22.11 30.23
N GLU A 209 6.21 -21.54 29.32
CA GLU A 209 7.06 -22.29 28.37
C GLU A 209 8.44 -22.64 28.93
N GLN A 210 8.77 -22.23 30.17
CA GLN A 210 10.07 -22.42 30.80
C GLN A 210 11.24 -21.81 30.01
N ILE A 211 11.04 -20.60 29.47
CA ILE A 211 12.02 -19.86 28.68
C ILE A 211 12.68 -18.79 29.55
N GLU A 212 14.00 -18.79 29.59
CA GLU A 212 14.77 -17.73 30.26
C GLU A 212 14.78 -16.47 29.39
N VAL A 213 14.20 -15.39 29.92
CA VAL A 213 14.12 -14.08 29.25
C VAL A 213 14.34 -12.96 30.27
N ASP A 214 15.09 -11.94 29.87
CA ASP A 214 15.28 -10.74 30.69
C ASP A 214 14.17 -9.69 30.49
N ASP A 215 13.96 -8.87 31.51
CA ASP A 215 12.90 -7.85 31.50
C ASP A 215 13.08 -6.79 30.42
N ALA A 216 14.33 -6.47 30.05
CA ALA A 216 14.61 -5.51 28.99
C ALA A 216 14.24 -6.08 27.60
N SER A 217 14.49 -7.37 27.35
CA SER A 217 14.03 -8.09 26.17
C SER A 217 12.51 -8.04 26.02
N LEU A 218 11.78 -8.34 27.10
CA LEU A 218 10.31 -8.28 27.08
C LEU A 218 9.78 -6.88 26.79
N ALA A 219 10.41 -5.85 27.35
CA ALA A 219 10.05 -4.46 27.07
C ALA A 219 10.32 -4.07 25.60
N MET A 220 11.45 -4.50 25.04
CA MET A 220 11.80 -4.27 23.63
C MET A 220 10.80 -4.95 22.69
N ILE A 221 10.43 -6.19 22.96
CA ILE A 221 9.45 -6.94 22.16
C ILE A 221 8.05 -6.31 22.25
N ALA A 222 7.61 -5.95 23.47
CA ALA A 222 6.32 -5.31 23.67
C ALA A 222 6.20 -3.96 22.94
N ARG A 223 7.30 -3.19 22.87
CA ARG A 223 7.37 -1.94 22.11
C ARG A 223 7.31 -2.20 20.60
N ALA A 224 8.09 -3.16 20.10
CA ALA A 224 8.10 -3.53 18.68
C ALA A 224 6.74 -4.05 18.18
N GLY A 225 5.93 -4.67 19.05
CA GLY A 225 4.57 -5.08 18.72
C GLY A 225 3.52 -3.97 18.72
N GLU A 226 3.87 -2.72 19.06
CA GLU A 226 2.98 -1.54 19.04
C GLU A 226 1.59 -1.73 19.69
N GLY A 227 1.50 -2.53 20.75
CA GLY A 227 0.24 -2.83 21.44
C GLY A 227 -0.65 -3.88 20.75
N SER A 228 -0.13 -4.59 19.74
CA SER A 228 -0.69 -5.81 19.16
C SER A 228 -0.17 -7.04 19.89
N ALA A 229 -1.08 -7.81 20.49
CA ALA A 229 -0.72 -9.06 21.17
C ALA A 229 -0.16 -10.10 20.18
N ARG A 230 -0.79 -10.22 19.00
CA ARG A 230 -0.37 -11.19 17.98
C ARG A 230 1.04 -10.91 17.47
N ASP A 231 1.34 -9.65 17.18
CA ASP A 231 2.63 -9.28 16.61
C ASP A 231 3.73 -9.40 17.67
N SER A 232 3.45 -9.01 18.92
CA SER A 232 4.38 -9.22 20.05
C SER A 232 4.70 -10.69 20.28
N LEU A 233 3.71 -11.58 20.24
CA LEU A 233 3.93 -13.02 20.37
C LEU A 233 4.71 -13.59 19.18
N SER A 234 4.49 -13.06 17.98
CA SER A 234 5.22 -13.49 16.78
C SER A 234 6.69 -13.07 16.84
N ILE A 235 6.97 -11.86 17.33
CA ILE A 235 8.33 -11.36 17.58
C ILE A 235 8.99 -12.18 18.70
N PHE A 236 8.25 -12.52 19.76
CA PHE A 236 8.76 -13.35 20.85
C PHE A 236 9.12 -14.76 20.37
N ASP A 237 8.27 -15.39 19.56
CA ASP A 237 8.57 -16.66 18.90
C ASP A 237 9.87 -16.61 18.08
N GLN A 238 10.05 -15.53 17.32
CA GLN A 238 11.27 -15.32 16.53
C GLN A 238 12.50 -15.17 17.43
N ALA A 239 12.37 -14.44 18.55
CA ALA A 239 13.46 -14.26 19.51
C ALA A 239 13.88 -15.59 20.15
N ILE A 240 12.92 -16.45 20.47
CA ILE A 240 13.18 -17.80 21.02
C ILE A 240 13.91 -18.66 20.00
N ALA A 241 13.46 -18.64 18.73
CA ALA A 241 14.09 -19.39 17.65
C ALA A 241 15.53 -18.91 17.37
N HIS A 242 15.77 -17.61 17.47
CA HIS A 242 17.10 -17.02 17.28
C HIS A 242 18.05 -17.30 18.45
N GLY A 243 17.54 -17.26 19.68
CA GLY A 243 18.32 -17.41 20.91
C GLY A 243 18.53 -18.85 21.40
N ALA A 244 18.19 -19.87 20.60
CA ALA A 244 18.28 -21.28 20.96
C ALA A 244 17.64 -21.62 22.34
N GLY A 245 16.56 -20.94 22.70
CA GLY A 245 15.85 -21.13 23.98
C GLY A 245 16.20 -20.13 25.09
N GLN A 246 17.19 -19.26 24.91
CA GLN A 246 17.47 -18.12 25.80
C GLN A 246 17.26 -16.80 25.06
N VAL A 247 16.41 -15.93 25.60
CA VAL A 247 16.09 -14.64 24.99
C VAL A 247 16.83 -13.54 25.75
N SER A 248 17.99 -13.13 25.22
CA SER A 248 18.80 -12.05 25.78
C SER A 248 18.55 -10.71 25.10
N ALA A 249 18.76 -9.62 25.86
CA ALA A 249 18.60 -8.26 25.37
C ALA A 249 19.42 -7.99 24.10
N GLU A 250 20.63 -8.53 24.01
CA GLU A 250 21.51 -8.39 22.85
C GLU A 250 20.98 -9.14 21.62
N ALA A 251 20.51 -10.38 21.81
CA ALA A 251 19.91 -11.18 20.74
C ALA A 251 18.64 -10.53 20.19
N VAL A 252 17.76 -10.04 21.09
CA VAL A 252 16.54 -9.32 20.70
C VAL A 252 16.89 -8.01 19.98
N ARG A 253 17.91 -7.28 20.46
CA ARG A 253 18.38 -6.07 19.77
C ARG A 253 18.91 -6.38 18.38
N SER A 254 19.73 -7.41 18.21
CA SER A 254 20.24 -7.80 16.90
C SER A 254 19.10 -8.24 15.97
N MET A 255 18.14 -9.01 16.48
CA MET A 255 16.98 -9.49 15.71
C MET A 255 16.08 -8.33 15.25
N LEU A 256 15.83 -7.36 16.14
CA LEU A 256 15.01 -6.19 15.86
C LEU A 256 15.79 -5.05 15.18
N GLY A 257 17.08 -5.21 14.89
CA GLY A 257 17.94 -4.14 14.37
C GLY A 257 18.21 -2.99 15.36
N LEU A 258 17.92 -3.16 16.65
CA LEU A 258 18.10 -2.12 17.67
C LEU A 258 19.58 -1.87 18.03
N ALA A 259 20.49 -2.77 17.67
CA ALA A 259 21.94 -2.53 17.78
C ALA A 259 22.39 -1.34 16.92
N ASP A 260 21.65 -1.05 15.85
CA ASP A 260 21.85 0.13 15.02
C ASP A 260 21.49 1.42 15.76
N ARG A 261 20.74 1.40 16.87
CA ARG A 261 20.32 2.63 17.57
C ARG A 261 21.48 3.46 18.11
N ALA A 262 22.54 2.85 18.64
CA ALA A 262 23.71 3.61 19.07
C ALA A 262 24.35 4.34 17.87
N ARG A 263 24.43 3.64 16.72
CA ARG A 263 24.91 4.19 15.45
C ARG A 263 24.00 5.28 14.90
N ILE A 264 22.68 5.17 15.10
CA ILE A 264 21.70 6.22 14.78
C ILE A 264 21.93 7.46 15.65
N ILE A 265 22.20 7.28 16.95
CA ILE A 265 22.50 8.41 17.84
C ILE A 265 23.82 9.08 17.43
N ASP A 266 24.84 8.31 17.02
CA ASP A 266 26.10 8.83 16.49
C ASP A 266 25.89 9.60 15.19
N LEU A 267 25.12 9.02 14.25
CA LEU A 267 24.74 9.68 13.00
C LEU A 267 23.97 10.98 13.27
N PHE A 268 23.02 10.96 14.21
CA PHE A 268 22.28 12.15 14.64
C PHE A 268 23.23 13.22 15.20
N GLU A 269 24.21 12.82 16.02
CA GLU A 269 25.21 13.75 16.55
C GLU A 269 26.04 14.40 15.44
N MET A 270 26.53 13.60 14.48
CA MET A 270 27.30 14.11 13.34
C MET A 270 26.48 15.11 12.51
N LEU A 271 25.21 14.79 12.23
CA LEU A 271 24.30 15.69 11.52
C LEU A 271 24.06 17.00 12.27
N MET A 272 23.83 16.94 13.59
CA MET A 272 23.58 18.14 14.40
C MET A 272 24.83 19.01 14.59
N ARG A 273 26.03 18.43 14.43
CA ARG A 273 27.31 19.16 14.42
C ARG A 273 27.69 19.72 13.04
N GLY A 274 26.92 19.40 11.98
CA GLY A 274 27.24 19.80 10.60
C GLY A 274 28.36 18.95 9.95
N ASP A 275 28.74 17.81 10.54
CA ASP A 275 29.76 16.91 9.98
C ASP A 275 29.17 16.02 8.89
N VAL A 276 29.10 16.57 7.68
CA VAL A 276 28.56 15.87 6.49
C VAL A 276 29.42 14.64 6.16
N ALA A 277 30.74 14.74 6.24
CA ALA A 277 31.65 13.68 5.84
C ALA A 277 31.56 12.48 6.79
N GLY A 278 31.53 12.75 8.11
CA GLY A 278 31.28 11.74 9.13
C GLY A 278 29.93 11.08 8.96
N ALA A 279 28.86 11.86 8.80
CA ALA A 279 27.49 11.35 8.65
C ALA A 279 27.33 10.44 7.42
N LEU A 280 27.90 10.81 6.26
CA LEU A 280 27.85 9.99 5.05
C LEU A 280 28.66 8.70 5.19
N THR A 281 29.81 8.75 5.88
CA THR A 281 30.64 7.57 6.13
C THR A 281 29.92 6.59 7.05
N GLU A 282 29.32 7.10 8.13
CA GLU A 282 28.57 6.29 9.09
C GLU A 282 27.33 5.66 8.45
N PHE A 283 26.54 6.45 7.71
CA PHE A 283 25.40 5.94 6.94
C PHE A 283 25.80 4.82 5.98
N ARG A 284 26.90 5.00 5.23
CA ARG A 284 27.39 3.99 4.30
C ARG A 284 27.83 2.71 5.02
N ALA A 285 28.49 2.84 6.17
CA ALA A 285 28.86 1.71 6.99
C ALA A 285 27.65 0.98 7.60
N GLN A 286 26.50 1.64 7.78
CA GLN A 286 25.24 0.95 8.14
C GLN A 286 24.67 0.20 6.93
N TYR A 287 24.66 0.85 5.77
CA TYR A 287 24.18 0.26 4.52
C TYR A 287 25.00 -0.96 4.08
N ASP A 288 26.32 -0.93 4.21
CA ASP A 288 27.22 -2.03 3.84
C ASP A 288 27.00 -3.29 4.69
N VAL A 289 26.44 -3.13 5.90
CA VAL A 289 26.05 -4.23 6.80
C VAL A 289 24.61 -4.72 6.51
N GLY A 290 23.91 -4.07 5.58
CA GLY A 290 22.59 -4.46 5.11
C GLY A 290 21.43 -3.64 5.67
N ALA A 291 21.68 -2.51 6.33
CA ALA A 291 20.61 -1.63 6.83
C ALA A 291 19.83 -0.99 5.67
N ASP A 292 18.50 -1.00 5.77
CA ASP A 292 17.64 -0.33 4.80
C ASP A 292 17.68 1.21 4.98
N PRO A 293 17.90 2.01 3.91
CA PRO A 293 17.96 3.46 4.02
C PRO A 293 16.72 4.11 4.65
N SER A 294 15.53 3.62 4.34
CA SER A 294 14.28 4.19 4.87
C SER A 294 14.11 3.88 6.36
N VAL A 295 14.52 2.68 6.78
CA VAL A 295 14.55 2.31 8.21
C VAL A 295 15.51 3.21 8.99
N VAL A 296 16.74 3.40 8.52
CA VAL A 296 17.74 4.28 9.16
C VAL A 296 17.23 5.71 9.32
N LEU A 297 16.57 6.25 8.29
CA LEU A 297 16.00 7.60 8.35
C LEU A 297 14.77 7.68 9.27
N THR A 298 13.97 6.61 9.34
CA THR A 298 12.84 6.51 10.27
C THR A 298 13.34 6.46 11.72
N ASP A 299 14.39 5.70 12.00
CA ASP A 299 15.00 5.64 13.33
C ASP A 299 15.62 6.98 13.74
N LEU A 300 16.24 7.70 12.80
CA LEU A 300 16.69 9.09 13.02
C LEU A 300 15.52 10.02 13.38
N ALA A 301 14.38 9.86 12.72
CA ALA A 301 13.18 10.64 13.01
C ALA A 301 12.66 10.31 14.42
N ASP A 302 12.53 9.03 14.75
CA ASP A 302 12.09 8.56 16.07
C ASP A 302 13.00 9.07 17.19
N PHE A 303 14.32 9.06 16.98
CA PHE A 303 15.25 9.63 17.94
C PHE A 303 15.07 11.15 18.09
N ASN A 304 14.92 11.88 16.98
CA ASN A 304 14.61 13.31 17.03
C ASN A 304 13.29 13.61 17.77
N HIS A 305 12.28 12.77 17.59
CA HIS A 305 11.01 12.84 18.32
C HIS A 305 11.21 12.61 19.82
N LEU A 306 11.99 11.59 20.20
CA LEU A 306 12.34 11.31 21.59
C LEU A 306 13.05 12.50 22.24
N VAL A 307 14.08 13.05 21.59
CA VAL A 307 14.81 14.24 22.08
C VAL A 307 13.87 15.43 22.26
N THR A 308 12.95 15.64 21.31
CA THR A 308 11.94 16.70 21.41
C THR A 308 11.01 16.48 22.59
N ARG A 309 10.53 15.24 22.82
CA ARG A 309 9.67 14.89 23.96
C ARG A 309 10.38 15.09 25.30
N LEU A 310 11.63 14.66 25.41
CA LEU A 310 12.45 14.82 26.63
C LEU A 310 12.60 16.29 27.04
N ARG A 311 12.56 17.22 26.07
CA ARG A 311 12.62 18.67 26.35
C ARG A 311 11.35 19.22 27.01
N PHE A 312 10.17 18.64 26.73
CA PHE A 312 8.88 19.12 27.26
C PHE A 312 8.33 18.25 28.40
N THR A 313 8.71 16.98 28.45
CA THR A 313 8.27 16.03 29.46
C THR A 313 9.48 15.23 29.95
N PRO A 314 10.22 15.74 30.96
CA PRO A 314 11.42 15.09 31.48
C PRO A 314 11.15 13.69 32.05
N ASP A 315 9.94 13.44 32.53
CA ASP A 315 9.49 12.15 33.09
C ASP A 315 9.56 11.00 32.06
N VAL A 316 9.55 11.32 30.76
CA VAL A 316 9.75 10.32 29.68
C VAL A 316 11.11 9.63 29.80
N ALA A 317 12.09 10.28 30.43
CA ALA A 317 13.41 9.69 30.65
C ALA A 317 13.42 8.60 31.73
N GLU A 318 12.35 8.43 32.49
CA GLU A 318 12.20 7.36 33.49
C GLU A 318 11.47 6.14 32.92
N ASP A 319 11.10 6.18 31.63
CA ASP A 319 10.51 5.04 30.95
C ASP A 319 11.53 3.90 30.86
N VAL A 320 11.20 2.77 31.49
CA VAL A 320 12.00 1.54 31.56
C VAL A 320 12.32 0.98 30.17
N SER A 321 11.57 1.40 29.14
CA SER A 321 11.77 0.96 27.76
C SER A 321 12.86 1.71 26.97
N LEU A 322 13.46 2.77 27.54
CA LEU A 322 14.57 3.49 26.92
C LEU A 322 15.91 2.84 27.23
N SER A 323 16.81 2.83 26.24
CA SER A 323 18.20 2.43 26.51
C SER A 323 18.92 3.48 27.36
N GLU A 324 19.98 3.08 28.07
CA GLU A 324 20.81 4.03 28.82
C GLU A 324 21.39 5.12 27.92
N ASP A 325 21.78 4.79 26.68
CA ASP A 325 22.29 5.76 25.71
C ASP A 325 21.21 6.75 25.27
N GLU A 326 19.99 6.28 24.98
CA GLU A 326 18.84 7.13 24.66
C GLU A 326 18.50 8.07 25.83
N ARG A 327 18.57 7.56 27.06
CA ARG A 327 18.27 8.32 28.28
C ARG A 327 19.32 9.40 28.54
N VAL A 328 20.61 9.06 28.46
CA VAL A 328 21.71 9.97 28.77
C VAL A 328 21.95 10.95 27.62
N ARG A 329 22.19 10.45 26.40
CA ARG A 329 22.49 11.30 25.24
C ARG A 329 21.24 12.05 24.77
N GLY A 330 20.06 11.44 24.82
CA GLY A 330 18.81 12.12 24.49
C GLY A 330 18.52 13.32 25.40
N ARG A 331 18.79 13.22 26.71
CA ARG A 331 18.70 14.37 27.63
C ARG A 331 19.71 15.46 27.31
N ASP A 332 20.95 15.08 27.00
CA ASP A 332 22.00 16.02 26.64
C ASP A 332 21.63 16.82 25.37
N PHE A 333 21.15 16.13 24.33
CA PHE A 333 20.66 16.79 23.11
C PHE A 333 19.42 17.64 23.37
N ALA A 334 18.49 17.20 24.23
CA ALA A 334 17.30 17.97 24.57
C ALA A 334 17.63 19.32 25.22
N GLN A 335 18.74 19.40 25.96
CA GLN A 335 19.27 20.62 26.56
C GLN A 335 20.02 21.49 25.56
N LYS A 336 20.90 20.89 24.74
CA LYS A 336 21.79 21.61 23.81
C LYS A 336 21.08 22.12 22.54
N LEU A 337 20.15 21.35 21.98
CA LEU A 337 19.51 21.68 20.70
C LEU A 337 18.27 22.54 20.90
N SER A 338 18.07 23.54 20.03
CA SER A 338 16.85 24.36 20.08
C SER A 338 15.65 23.61 19.50
N VAL A 339 14.44 23.92 19.99
CA VAL A 339 13.17 23.37 19.45
C VAL A 339 13.03 23.64 17.95
N ARG A 340 13.59 24.77 17.47
CA ARG A 340 13.55 25.15 16.05
C ARG A 340 14.36 24.18 15.19
N VAL A 341 15.56 23.82 15.65
CA VAL A 341 16.41 22.82 14.96
C VAL A 341 15.70 21.48 14.95
N LEU A 342 15.23 20.99 16.10
CA LEU A 342 14.52 19.71 16.21
C LEU A 342 13.26 19.64 15.32
N SER A 343 12.47 20.72 15.26
CA SER A 343 11.27 20.81 14.42
C SER A 343 11.59 20.82 12.93
N ARG A 344 12.64 21.55 12.51
CA ARG A 344 13.08 21.57 11.11
C ARG A 344 13.64 20.21 10.69
N THR A 345 14.50 19.61 11.53
CA THR A 345 15.05 18.26 11.32
C THR A 345 13.92 17.24 11.17
N TRP A 346 12.90 17.30 12.04
CA TRP A 346 11.71 16.46 11.94
C TRP A 346 10.98 16.60 10.59
N GLN A 347 10.68 17.84 10.17
CA GLN A 347 9.97 18.08 8.91
C GLN A 347 10.77 17.59 7.69
N MET A 348 12.09 17.81 7.70
CA MET A 348 12.98 17.36 6.63
C MET A 348 13.07 15.83 6.58
N LEU A 349 13.16 15.16 7.74
CA LEU A 349 13.14 13.69 7.81
C LEU A 349 11.82 13.12 7.30
N LEU A 350 10.67 13.62 7.76
CA LEU A 350 9.36 13.11 7.31
C LEU A 350 9.16 13.23 5.80
N LYS A 351 9.53 14.39 5.21
CA LYS A 351 9.45 14.57 3.76
C LYS A 351 10.49 13.72 3.03
N GLY A 352 11.69 13.65 3.59
CA GLY A 352 12.81 12.91 3.02
C GLY A 352 12.60 11.40 2.99
N ILE A 353 11.97 10.81 4.01
CA ILE A 353 11.63 9.38 4.05
C ILE A 353 10.72 9.03 2.86
N ALA A 354 9.66 9.80 2.64
CA ALA A 354 8.76 9.60 1.50
C ALA A 354 9.47 9.79 0.14
N GLU A 355 10.44 10.71 0.05
CA GLU A 355 11.29 10.88 -1.14
C GLU A 355 12.19 9.65 -1.38
N VAL A 356 12.72 9.02 -0.32
CA VAL A 356 13.58 7.83 -0.40
C VAL A 356 12.78 6.59 -0.78
N ASP A 357 11.59 6.40 -0.21
CA ASP A 357 10.71 5.26 -0.50
C ASP A 357 10.25 5.21 -1.96
N THR A 358 10.11 6.38 -2.59
CA THR A 358 9.66 6.51 -3.98
C THR A 358 10.81 6.59 -4.98
N ALA A 359 12.05 6.74 -4.51
CA ALA A 359 13.21 6.91 -5.37
C ALA A 359 13.63 5.60 -6.05
N THR A 360 14.06 5.69 -7.30
CA THR A 360 14.67 4.56 -8.02
C THR A 360 16.02 4.13 -7.44
N ARG A 361 16.68 5.03 -6.69
CA ARG A 361 17.95 4.80 -6.00
C ARG A 361 17.89 5.32 -4.55
N PRO A 362 17.33 4.53 -3.62
CA PRO A 362 17.09 4.95 -2.24
C PRO A 362 18.34 5.47 -1.51
N VAL A 363 19.48 4.80 -1.68
CA VAL A 363 20.76 5.19 -1.06
C VAL A 363 21.17 6.62 -1.42
N GLN A 364 21.08 6.98 -2.70
CA GLN A 364 21.48 8.31 -3.16
C GLN A 364 20.51 9.39 -2.67
N ALA A 365 19.21 9.06 -2.62
CA ALA A 365 18.20 9.95 -2.07
C ALA A 365 18.43 10.19 -0.56
N ALA A 366 18.82 9.16 0.18
CA ALA A 366 19.16 9.25 1.60
C ALA A 366 20.44 10.08 1.82
N GLU A 367 21.51 9.86 1.06
CA GLU A 367 22.74 10.69 1.12
C GLU A 367 22.41 12.18 0.90
N MET A 368 21.59 12.49 -0.11
CA MET A 368 21.16 13.86 -0.39
C MET A 368 20.29 14.45 0.74
N LEU A 369 19.49 13.65 1.43
CA LEU A 369 18.74 14.08 2.61
C LEU A 369 19.68 14.40 3.79
N LEU A 370 20.66 13.54 4.06
CA LEU A 370 21.65 13.74 5.14
C LEU A 370 22.47 15.01 4.91
N ILE A 371 22.89 15.26 3.67
CA ILE A 371 23.59 16.49 3.27
C ILE A 371 22.70 17.72 3.53
N ARG A 372 21.41 17.65 3.13
CA ARG A 372 20.45 18.74 3.39
C ARG A 372 20.27 18.98 4.89
N LEU A 373 20.17 17.93 5.70
CA LEU A 373 19.99 18.02 7.15
C LEU A 373 21.19 18.68 7.84
N ALA A 374 22.40 18.23 7.52
CA ALA A 374 23.62 18.80 8.07
C ALA A 374 23.81 20.27 7.68
N HIS A 375 23.54 20.65 6.42
CA HIS A 375 23.59 22.06 6.02
C HIS A 375 22.46 22.91 6.61
N ALA A 376 21.28 22.31 6.83
CA ALA A 376 20.20 23.00 7.52
C ALA A 376 20.58 23.34 8.96
N ALA A 377 21.37 22.52 9.65
CA ALA A 377 21.85 22.82 11.00
C ALA A 377 22.61 24.16 11.07
N ASP A 378 23.36 24.51 10.03
CA ASP A 378 24.19 25.72 9.94
C ASP A 378 23.49 26.94 9.31
N LEU A 379 22.31 26.77 8.70
CA LEU A 379 21.60 27.88 8.04
C LEU A 379 21.06 28.89 9.08
N PRO A 380 21.44 30.19 9.01
CA PRO A 380 20.93 31.22 9.90
C PRO A 380 19.42 31.34 9.76
N THR A 381 18.75 31.65 10.88
CA THR A 381 17.30 31.85 10.87
C THR A 381 16.91 33.05 10.00
N LEU A 382 15.66 33.08 9.51
CA LEU A 382 15.18 34.22 8.72
C LEU A 382 15.35 35.55 9.48
N ASP A 383 15.13 35.55 10.80
CA ASP A 383 15.37 36.71 11.66
C ASP A 383 16.86 37.10 11.77
N GLU A 384 17.78 36.14 11.79
CA GLU A 384 19.23 36.40 11.81
C GLU A 384 19.75 36.83 10.44
N ALA A 385 19.21 36.28 9.36
CA ALA A 385 19.49 36.72 7.99
C ALA A 385 18.94 38.14 7.75
N LEU A 386 17.74 38.46 8.27
CA LEU A 386 17.15 39.80 8.22
C LEU A 386 17.95 40.79 9.07
N ARG A 387 18.37 40.41 10.29
CA ARG A 387 19.27 41.24 11.13
C ARG A 387 20.66 41.41 10.51
N GLY A 388 21.17 40.41 9.80
CA GLY A 388 22.43 40.49 9.05
C GLY A 388 22.35 41.42 7.84
N LEU A 389 21.17 41.48 7.20
CA LEU A 389 20.85 42.43 6.13
C LEU A 389 20.64 43.85 6.66
N GLU A 390 19.99 44.03 7.81
CA GLU A 390 19.79 45.35 8.45
C GLU A 390 21.09 45.94 9.04
N ASN A 391 22.01 45.12 9.54
CA ASN A 391 23.29 45.56 10.12
C ASN A 391 24.45 45.63 9.11
N GLY A 392 24.18 45.51 7.79
CA GLY A 392 25.16 45.78 6.73
C GLY A 392 26.47 44.97 6.77
N SER A 393 26.48 43.81 7.43
CA SER A 393 27.69 42.99 7.61
C SER A 393 27.51 41.60 7.02
N VAL A 394 27.35 41.54 5.71
CA VAL A 394 27.62 40.29 4.98
C VAL A 394 29.13 40.16 4.78
N SER A 395 29.84 39.73 5.82
CA SER A 395 31.18 39.14 5.62
C SER A 395 31.00 37.74 5.07
N ALA A 396 31.08 37.61 3.75
CA ALA A 396 31.33 36.31 3.13
C ALA A 396 32.67 35.76 3.66
N PRO A 397 32.78 34.47 4.00
CA PRO A 397 34.05 33.88 4.41
C PRO A 397 35.02 33.93 3.22
N ARG A 398 36.04 34.80 3.31
CA ARG A 398 37.14 34.80 2.36
C ARG A 398 38.05 33.60 2.65
N PRO A 399 38.43 32.79 1.65
CA PRO A 399 39.49 31.80 1.82
C PRO A 399 40.82 32.53 2.08
N GLN A 400 41.55 32.11 3.11
CA GLN A 400 42.88 32.63 3.43
C GLN A 400 43.89 32.20 2.34
N PRO A 401 44.65 33.12 1.73
CA PRO A 401 45.76 32.73 0.87
C PRO A 401 46.99 32.38 1.73
N SER A 402 47.47 31.17 1.56
CA SER A 402 48.76 30.70 2.09
C SER A 402 49.92 31.43 1.42
N GLY A 403 50.76 32.07 2.23
CA GLY A 403 52.21 32.29 2.07
C GLY A 403 52.79 32.62 0.69
N ASN A 404 53.20 33.88 0.51
CA ASN A 404 54.24 34.25 -0.45
C ASN A 404 55.60 33.60 -0.12
N PRO A 405 56.42 33.33 -1.14
CA PRO A 405 57.80 33.77 -1.11
C PRO A 405 58.11 34.79 -2.23
N ARG A 406 59.05 35.67 -1.91
CA ARG A 406 59.57 36.74 -2.77
C ARG A 406 60.49 36.19 -3.87
N SER A 407 60.46 36.78 -5.07
CA SER A 407 61.67 37.00 -5.88
C SER A 407 61.44 38.04 -6.99
N ASN A 408 62.47 38.87 -7.18
CA ASN A 408 62.63 39.97 -8.15
C ASN A 408 62.53 39.55 -9.62
N GLY A 409 62.17 40.52 -10.49
CA GLY A 409 62.59 40.51 -11.90
C GLY A 409 61.79 41.41 -12.84
N ASN A 410 62.45 42.48 -13.31
CA ASN A 410 62.03 43.45 -14.34
C ASN A 410 61.42 42.85 -15.62
N GLY A 411 60.49 43.59 -16.24
CA GLY A 411 60.13 43.46 -17.66
C GLY A 411 58.76 44.07 -18.01
N ALA A 412 58.76 45.12 -18.83
CA ALA A 412 57.61 45.97 -19.16
C ALA A 412 56.72 45.38 -20.31
N PRO A 413 55.72 46.08 -20.88
CA PRO A 413 54.32 45.62 -20.94
C PRO A 413 53.79 45.38 -22.36
N GLU A 414 52.58 44.81 -22.51
CA GLU A 414 51.52 45.40 -23.37
C GLU A 414 50.17 44.65 -23.36
N ALA A 415 49.15 45.42 -23.74
CA ALA A 415 47.82 45.05 -24.24
C ALA A 415 46.63 45.02 -23.25
N ARG A 416 45.96 46.19 -23.23
CA ARG A 416 44.63 46.51 -22.72
C ARG A 416 43.55 45.83 -23.56
N PHE A 417 42.43 45.43 -22.94
CA PHE A 417 41.08 45.74 -23.44
C PHE A 417 40.10 45.82 -22.25
N ALA A 418 39.35 46.92 -22.22
CA ALA A 418 38.35 47.26 -21.21
C ALA A 418 36.95 46.86 -21.68
N ALA A 419 36.08 46.64 -20.69
CA ALA A 419 34.65 46.34 -20.81
C ALA A 419 33.79 47.61 -20.80
N ASP A 420 32.57 47.51 -21.35
CA ASP A 420 31.34 48.24 -20.99
C ASP A 420 30.17 47.50 -21.70
N ALA A 421 29.15 46.91 -21.08
CA ALA A 421 28.10 47.38 -20.15
C ALA A 421 27.03 48.26 -20.80
N VAL A 422 25.83 47.71 -21.10
CA VAL A 422 24.53 48.43 -21.04
C VAL A 422 23.38 47.43 -20.83
N GLY A 423 22.52 47.68 -19.85
CA GLY A 423 21.18 47.08 -19.72
C GLY A 423 20.07 48.08 -20.05
N SER A 424 18.81 47.62 -19.92
CA SER A 424 17.50 48.31 -20.06
C SER A 424 16.77 48.02 -21.39
N ALA A 425 15.45 47.94 -21.52
CA ALA A 425 14.30 47.74 -20.63
C ALA A 425 13.07 47.45 -21.51
N SER A 426 12.01 46.93 -20.87
CA SER A 426 10.58 46.85 -21.23
C SER A 426 10.02 47.73 -22.38
N MET A 427 9.08 47.20 -23.18
CA MET A 427 7.65 47.66 -23.27
C MET A 427 6.82 46.91 -24.33
N ALA A 428 5.51 47.07 -24.20
CA ALA A 428 4.41 46.19 -24.61
C ALA A 428 3.76 46.47 -25.99
N SER A 429 2.94 45.48 -26.42
CA SER A 429 1.66 45.50 -27.16
C SER A 429 1.44 46.44 -28.36
N ALA A 430 1.08 45.87 -29.54
CA ALA A 430 -0.31 45.81 -30.04
C ALA A 430 -0.43 45.55 -31.57
N SER A 431 -1.44 44.73 -31.92
CA SER A 431 -2.34 44.78 -33.10
C SER A 431 -1.84 44.53 -34.54
N GLY A 432 -2.47 43.53 -35.19
CA GLY A 432 -3.06 43.68 -36.54
C GLY A 432 -2.38 42.93 -37.70
N GLY A 433 -2.99 41.83 -38.17
CA GLY A 433 -2.78 41.35 -39.56
C GLY A 433 -3.53 42.23 -40.60
N PRO A 434 -3.65 41.86 -41.90
CA PRO A 434 -3.40 40.55 -42.51
C PRO A 434 -2.64 40.54 -43.87
N ALA A 435 -2.35 39.31 -44.32
CA ALA A 435 -2.12 38.74 -45.66
C ALA A 435 -2.02 39.62 -46.92
N THR A 436 -1.05 39.37 -47.82
CA THR A 436 -1.20 38.58 -49.08
C THR A 436 -0.02 38.75 -50.07
N ALA A 437 0.34 37.62 -50.69
CA ALA A 437 0.62 37.42 -52.12
C ALA A 437 1.93 37.90 -52.82
N MET A 438 2.62 36.87 -53.38
CA MET A 438 3.32 36.82 -54.68
C MET A 438 4.64 37.64 -54.82
N ARG A 439 5.65 37.29 -55.60
CA ARG A 439 5.81 36.36 -56.73
C ARG A 439 7.30 36.07 -56.94
N ILE A 440 7.57 34.90 -57.51
CA ILE A 440 8.84 34.31 -57.97
C ILE A 440 9.63 35.22 -58.92
N VAL A 441 10.96 35.29 -58.74
CA VAL A 441 11.93 35.56 -59.82
C VAL A 441 12.94 34.42 -59.87
N GLU A 442 13.07 33.90 -61.08
CA GLU A 442 13.87 32.79 -61.53
C GLU A 442 15.36 33.16 -61.68
N THR A 443 16.20 32.15 -61.46
CA THR A 443 17.66 32.18 -61.27
C THR A 443 18.48 32.34 -62.55
N ALA A 444 19.67 32.94 -62.42
CA ALA A 444 20.82 32.66 -63.29
C ALA A 444 22.13 32.61 -62.46
N PRO A 445 23.16 31.84 -62.88
CA PRO A 445 23.94 31.00 -61.96
C PRO A 445 25.45 31.32 -61.85
N GLN A 446 26.09 30.56 -60.94
CA GLN A 446 27.52 30.23 -60.75
C GLN A 446 28.20 30.88 -59.53
N PRO A 447 29.25 30.28 -58.92
CA PRO A 447 29.94 29.01 -59.21
C PRO A 447 30.04 28.01 -58.03
N VAL A 448 30.41 26.77 -58.36
CA VAL A 448 30.46 25.56 -57.53
C VAL A 448 31.60 25.61 -56.51
N GLN A 449 31.25 25.51 -55.22
CA GLN A 449 32.12 25.00 -54.15
C GLN A 449 31.55 23.65 -53.64
N PRO A 450 32.39 22.66 -53.31
CA PRO A 450 31.92 21.36 -52.82
C PRO A 450 31.23 21.52 -51.45
N PRO A 451 29.97 21.10 -51.29
CA PRO A 451 29.26 21.25 -50.03
C PRO A 451 29.68 20.17 -49.02
N ALA A 452 29.81 20.62 -47.78
CA ALA A 452 29.84 19.79 -46.58
C ALA A 452 28.65 18.79 -46.56
N PRO A 453 28.81 17.60 -45.95
CA PRO A 453 27.75 16.62 -45.85
C PRO A 453 26.52 17.25 -45.18
N GLN A 454 25.43 17.32 -45.94
CA GLN A 454 24.13 17.67 -45.42
C GLN A 454 23.71 16.64 -44.37
N PRO A 455 23.03 17.05 -43.28
CA PRO A 455 22.40 16.12 -42.37
C PRO A 455 21.42 15.29 -43.19
N VAL A 456 21.62 13.98 -43.18
CA VAL A 456 20.64 13.00 -43.63
C VAL A 456 19.31 13.38 -42.98
N ALA A 457 18.26 13.51 -43.79
CA ALA A 457 16.90 13.63 -43.27
C ALA A 457 16.71 12.55 -42.21
N GLU A 458 16.60 12.98 -40.95
CA GLU A 458 16.27 12.09 -39.84
C GLU A 458 14.99 11.37 -40.25
N THR A 459 15.17 10.09 -40.50
CA THR A 459 14.08 9.15 -40.71
C THR A 459 13.23 9.26 -39.47
N ALA A 460 12.00 9.78 -39.62
CA ALA A 460 11.03 9.79 -38.53
C ALA A 460 11.03 8.38 -37.91
N PRO A 461 11.21 8.25 -36.58
CA PRO A 461 11.31 6.93 -35.96
C PRO A 461 10.04 6.16 -36.34
N GLN A 462 10.23 5.03 -37.02
CA GLN A 462 9.12 4.16 -37.37
C GLN A 462 8.75 3.37 -36.10
N PRO A 463 7.48 3.41 -35.66
CA PRO A 463 7.05 2.68 -34.48
C PRO A 463 7.23 1.18 -34.71
N SER A 464 7.65 0.44 -33.67
CA SER A 464 7.78 -1.02 -33.73
C SER A 464 6.45 -1.74 -34.01
N VAL A 465 5.33 -1.06 -33.77
CA VAL A 465 3.97 -1.48 -34.11
C VAL A 465 3.26 -0.32 -34.81
N PRO A 466 2.80 -0.48 -36.07
CA PRO A 466 2.06 0.57 -36.76
C PRO A 466 0.68 0.76 -36.10
N ILE A 467 0.37 1.98 -35.68
CA ILE A 467 -0.96 2.36 -35.18
C ILE A 467 -1.60 3.27 -36.21
N ASN A 468 -2.58 2.75 -36.95
CA ASN A 468 -3.24 3.46 -38.04
C ASN A 468 -4.70 3.79 -37.72
N SER A 469 -5.27 3.21 -36.67
CA SER A 469 -6.65 3.41 -36.25
C SER A 469 -6.83 3.41 -34.73
N LEU A 470 -7.95 3.96 -34.26
CA LEU A 470 -8.34 3.90 -32.84
C LEU A 470 -8.60 2.45 -32.38
N ASN A 471 -8.99 1.57 -33.30
CA ASN A 471 -9.16 0.14 -33.04
C ASN A 471 -7.82 -0.56 -32.72
N ASP A 472 -6.72 -0.11 -33.32
CA ASP A 472 -5.38 -0.65 -33.03
C ASP A 472 -4.95 -0.30 -31.59
N ILE A 473 -5.30 0.91 -31.12
CA ILE A 473 -5.05 1.33 -29.73
C ILE A 473 -5.89 0.48 -28.76
N VAL A 474 -7.14 0.20 -29.10
CA VAL A 474 -8.04 -0.67 -28.33
C VAL A 474 -7.53 -2.12 -28.31
N ALA A 475 -7.02 -2.63 -29.42
CA ALA A 475 -6.43 -3.98 -29.51
C ALA A 475 -5.13 -4.10 -28.70
N MET A 476 -4.29 -3.06 -28.70
CA MET A 476 -3.08 -3.01 -27.88
C MET A 476 -3.41 -2.94 -26.38
N ALA A 477 -4.47 -2.20 -26.00
CA ALA A 477 -4.98 -2.19 -24.64
C ALA A 477 -5.45 -3.59 -24.16
N ASP A 478 -6.05 -4.37 -25.06
CA ASP A 478 -6.47 -5.74 -24.79
C ASP A 478 -5.26 -6.68 -24.58
N LYS A 479 -4.26 -6.57 -25.47
CA LYS A 479 -3.03 -7.36 -25.40
C LYS A 479 -2.24 -7.12 -24.10
N HIS A 480 -2.29 -5.90 -23.57
CA HIS A 480 -1.66 -5.53 -22.30
C HIS A 480 -2.57 -5.71 -21.07
N ARG A 481 -3.74 -6.34 -21.22
CA ARG A 481 -4.72 -6.62 -20.14
C ARG A 481 -5.17 -5.37 -19.35
N ASN A 482 -5.17 -4.19 -19.97
CA ASN A 482 -5.59 -2.95 -19.32
C ASN A 482 -7.06 -2.63 -19.66
N MET A 483 -7.98 -3.31 -18.98
CA MET A 483 -9.43 -3.23 -19.25
C MET A 483 -10.02 -1.84 -18.98
N GLN A 484 -9.52 -1.13 -17.96
CA GLN A 484 -9.99 0.21 -17.63
C GLN A 484 -9.62 1.21 -18.72
N PHE A 485 -8.38 1.18 -19.20
CA PHE A 485 -7.92 2.03 -20.29
C PHE A 485 -8.69 1.74 -21.60
N LYS A 486 -8.97 0.46 -21.89
CA LYS A 486 -9.79 0.05 -23.05
C LYS A 486 -11.18 0.68 -23.04
N ILE A 487 -11.86 0.66 -21.89
CA ILE A 487 -13.21 1.25 -21.73
C ILE A 487 -13.16 2.77 -21.92
N LEU A 488 -12.16 3.44 -21.33
CA LEU A 488 -11.99 4.88 -21.45
C LEU A 488 -11.69 5.31 -22.90
N VAL A 489 -10.83 4.58 -23.61
CA VAL A 489 -10.55 4.87 -25.03
C VAL A 489 -11.76 4.59 -25.92
N LYS A 490 -12.53 3.52 -25.66
CA LYS A 490 -13.72 3.19 -26.45
C LYS A 490 -14.86 4.21 -26.29
N ASN A 491 -15.06 4.72 -25.08
CA ASN A 491 -16.23 5.54 -24.74
C ASN A 491 -15.94 7.05 -24.78
N CYS A 492 -14.69 7.47 -24.56
CA CYS A 492 -14.36 8.87 -24.30
C CYS A 492 -13.47 9.52 -25.36
N VAL A 493 -13.03 8.78 -26.39
CA VAL A 493 -12.08 9.27 -27.40
C VAL A 493 -12.71 9.29 -28.79
N ARG A 494 -12.61 10.44 -29.45
CA ARG A 494 -12.98 10.70 -30.85
C ARG A 494 -11.71 10.97 -31.64
N LEU A 495 -11.46 10.27 -32.75
CA LEU A 495 -10.23 10.41 -33.52
C LEU A 495 -10.33 11.56 -34.54
N ALA A 496 -9.46 12.57 -34.41
CA ALA A 496 -9.38 13.66 -35.40
C ALA A 496 -8.32 13.39 -36.47
N SER A 497 -7.11 13.00 -36.06
CA SER A 497 -5.99 12.70 -36.96
C SER A 497 -4.95 11.84 -36.28
N ILE A 498 -4.30 10.95 -37.04
CA ILE A 498 -3.22 10.09 -36.55
C ILE A 498 -2.03 10.10 -37.50
N ALA A 499 -0.85 10.40 -36.97
CA ALA A 499 0.43 10.28 -37.65
C ALA A 499 1.47 9.69 -36.68
N PRO A 500 2.53 9.01 -37.15
CA PRO A 500 3.55 8.46 -36.26
C PRO A 500 4.14 9.55 -35.34
N GLY A 501 3.93 9.40 -34.02
CA GLY A 501 4.38 10.37 -33.01
C GLY A 501 3.45 11.56 -32.77
N ARG A 502 2.33 11.69 -33.49
CA ARG A 502 1.32 12.75 -33.29
C ARG A 502 -0.09 12.19 -33.33
N LEU A 503 -0.84 12.42 -32.25
CA LEU A 503 -2.22 11.98 -32.13
C LEU A 503 -3.12 13.17 -31.81
N GLU A 504 -4.14 13.43 -32.63
CA GLU A 504 -5.14 14.47 -32.38
C GLU A 504 -6.48 13.80 -32.06
N ILE A 505 -7.01 14.09 -30.87
CA ILE A 505 -8.25 13.48 -30.35
C ILE A 505 -9.23 14.53 -29.86
N GLY A 506 -10.52 14.26 -30.02
CA GLY A 506 -11.60 14.93 -29.30
C GLY A 506 -11.98 14.10 -28.08
N LEU A 507 -12.31 14.76 -26.98
CA LEU A 507 -12.81 14.10 -25.77
C LEU A 507 -14.30 14.37 -25.61
N THR A 508 -15.04 13.39 -25.08
CA THR A 508 -16.43 13.60 -24.64
C THR A 508 -16.47 14.32 -23.29
N ASP A 509 -17.61 14.91 -22.92
CA ASP A 509 -17.77 15.70 -21.68
C ASP A 509 -17.52 14.88 -20.39
N ASP A 510 -17.66 13.56 -20.46
CA ASP A 510 -17.43 12.61 -19.35
C ASP A 510 -15.98 12.11 -19.24
N ALA A 511 -15.05 12.61 -20.07
CA ALA A 511 -13.68 12.13 -20.10
C ALA A 511 -12.81 12.68 -18.94
N PRO A 512 -11.99 11.84 -18.27
CA PRO A 512 -11.00 12.30 -17.30
C PRO A 512 -9.97 13.25 -17.93
N LYS A 513 -9.64 14.34 -17.24
CA LYS A 513 -8.65 15.34 -17.72
C LYS A 513 -7.23 14.76 -17.89
N SER A 514 -6.94 13.62 -17.26
CA SER A 514 -5.66 12.89 -17.36
C SER A 514 -5.55 12.01 -18.60
N LEU A 515 -6.67 11.72 -19.28
CA LEU A 515 -6.75 10.74 -20.36
C LEU A 515 -5.76 11.00 -21.53
N PRO A 516 -5.54 12.25 -22.00
CA PRO A 516 -4.52 12.52 -23.03
C PRO A 516 -3.09 12.19 -22.60
N SER A 517 -2.78 12.41 -21.31
CA SER A 517 -1.44 12.12 -20.75
C SER A 517 -1.24 10.62 -20.57
N GLU A 518 -2.28 9.91 -20.14
CA GLU A 518 -2.29 8.45 -20.04
C GLU A 518 -2.14 7.79 -21.41
N ILE A 519 -2.84 8.28 -22.43
CA ILE A 519 -2.69 7.80 -23.81
C ILE A 519 -1.24 8.00 -24.30
N ALA A 520 -0.65 9.17 -24.06
CA ALA A 520 0.74 9.44 -24.46
C ALA A 520 1.75 8.49 -23.78
N GLN A 521 1.56 8.20 -22.48
CA GLN A 521 2.42 7.27 -21.73
C GLN A 521 2.25 5.82 -22.19
N HIS A 522 1.02 5.36 -22.39
CA HIS A 522 0.77 4.01 -22.89
C HIS A 522 1.30 3.81 -24.31
N LEU A 523 1.12 4.79 -25.20
CA LEU A 523 1.68 4.74 -26.55
C LEU A 523 3.21 4.75 -26.54
N LEU A 524 3.85 5.51 -25.65
CA LEU A 524 5.31 5.46 -25.46
C LEU A 524 5.78 4.06 -25.05
N ASN A 525 5.10 3.44 -24.08
CA ASN A 525 5.44 2.11 -23.60
C ASN A 525 5.22 1.02 -24.66
N TRP A 526 4.23 1.19 -25.53
CA TRP A 526 3.84 0.19 -26.53
C TRP A 526 4.58 0.33 -27.86
N THR A 527 4.80 1.55 -28.35
CA THR A 527 5.44 1.77 -29.66
C THR A 527 6.91 2.18 -29.55
N GLY A 528 7.42 2.42 -28.33
CA GLY A 528 8.80 2.86 -28.08
C GLY A 528 9.12 4.27 -28.55
N ILE A 529 8.12 5.07 -28.95
CA ILE A 529 8.27 6.43 -29.48
C ILE A 529 7.42 7.38 -28.67
N ARG A 530 7.91 8.60 -28.45
CA ARG A 530 7.13 9.64 -27.78
C ARG A 530 6.01 10.15 -28.69
N TRP A 531 4.77 9.96 -28.26
CA TRP A 531 3.60 10.52 -28.94
C TRP A 531 3.19 11.85 -28.32
N VAL A 532 2.94 12.85 -29.17
CA VAL A 532 2.34 14.12 -28.78
C VAL A 532 0.83 14.02 -29.00
N VAL A 533 0.08 13.95 -27.90
CA VAL A 533 -1.39 13.89 -27.92
C VAL A 533 -1.97 15.29 -27.75
N THR A 534 -2.71 15.78 -28.74
CA THR A 534 -3.34 17.10 -28.74
C THR A 534 -4.86 16.94 -28.70
N VAL A 535 -5.53 17.74 -27.86
CA VAL A 535 -7.00 17.74 -27.77
C VAL A 535 -7.58 18.79 -28.71
N ALA A 536 -8.30 18.34 -29.74
CA ALA A 536 -9.01 19.22 -30.66
C ALA A 536 -10.44 19.50 -30.15
N ARG A 537 -10.89 20.75 -30.31
CA ARG A 537 -12.30 21.13 -30.05
C ARG A 537 -13.10 20.84 -31.32
N ASP A 538 -14.31 20.30 -31.16
CA ASP A 538 -15.26 20.00 -32.25
C ASP A 538 -14.79 18.94 -33.26
N VAL A 539 -14.49 17.74 -32.75
CA VAL A 539 -14.21 16.57 -33.59
C VAL A 539 -15.53 15.86 -33.95
N ALA A 540 -15.87 15.85 -35.24
CA ALA A 540 -17.12 15.29 -35.77
C ALA A 540 -17.12 13.74 -35.90
N SER A 541 -16.04 13.06 -35.51
CA SER A 541 -15.97 11.60 -35.54
C SER A 541 -16.74 11.00 -34.36
N GLN A 542 -17.45 9.90 -34.59
CA GLN A 542 -18.06 9.09 -33.53
C GLN A 542 -16.98 8.38 -32.69
N THR A 543 -17.32 8.04 -31.45
CA THR A 543 -16.52 7.14 -30.62
C THR A 543 -16.63 5.69 -31.12
N VAL A 544 -15.69 4.83 -30.74
CA VAL A 544 -15.73 3.40 -31.11
C VAL A 544 -16.99 2.72 -30.56
N ALA A 545 -17.43 3.11 -29.36
CA ALA A 545 -18.66 2.58 -28.76
C ALA A 545 -19.93 3.03 -29.48
N GLU A 546 -20.00 4.29 -29.93
CA GLU A 546 -21.12 4.81 -30.74
C GLU A 546 -21.20 4.06 -32.08
N ALA A 547 -20.06 3.86 -32.76
CA ALA A 547 -20.00 3.13 -34.02
C ALA A 547 -20.33 1.62 -33.89
N GLU A 548 -19.91 0.97 -32.80
CA GLU A 548 -20.28 -0.43 -32.50
C GLU A 548 -21.78 -0.58 -32.22
N THR A 549 -22.38 0.40 -31.52
CA THR A 549 -23.82 0.42 -31.21
C THR A 549 -24.66 0.63 -32.45
N GLU A 550 -24.30 1.58 -33.31
CA GLU A 550 -24.99 1.84 -34.58
C GLU A 550 -24.91 0.63 -35.53
N ARG A 551 -23.75 -0.05 -35.60
CA ARG A 551 -23.61 -1.31 -36.36
C ARG A 551 -24.52 -2.40 -35.79
N ARG A 552 -24.62 -2.54 -34.46
CA ARG A 552 -25.50 -3.52 -33.81
C ARG A 552 -26.98 -3.24 -34.08
N ASP A 553 -27.39 -1.97 -33.98
CA ASP A 553 -28.77 -1.56 -34.23
C ASP A 553 -29.17 -1.73 -35.69
N ASN A 554 -28.25 -1.47 -36.64
CA ASN A 554 -28.44 -1.75 -38.05
C ASN A 554 -28.60 -3.26 -38.30
N LEU A 555 -27.75 -4.10 -37.72
CA LEU A 555 -27.88 -5.56 -37.84
C LEU A 555 -29.19 -6.09 -37.24
N VAL A 556 -29.65 -5.53 -36.12
CA VAL A 556 -30.94 -5.90 -35.52
C VAL A 556 -32.10 -5.41 -36.39
N THR A 557 -31.98 -4.25 -37.02
CA THR A 557 -33.00 -3.70 -37.93
C THR A 557 -33.08 -4.53 -39.21
N ASP A 558 -31.95 -4.89 -39.80
CA ASP A 558 -31.86 -5.76 -40.97
C ASP A 558 -32.40 -7.15 -40.66
N ALA A 559 -32.05 -7.72 -39.50
CA ALA A 559 -32.59 -9.00 -39.05
C ALA A 559 -34.11 -8.97 -38.78
N ARG A 560 -34.68 -7.82 -38.39
CA ARG A 560 -36.15 -7.65 -38.27
C ARG A 560 -36.85 -7.52 -39.61
N ALA A 561 -36.15 -7.01 -40.63
CA ALA A 561 -36.66 -6.85 -41.98
C ALA A 561 -36.64 -8.17 -42.77
N ASP A 562 -35.89 -9.18 -42.29
CA ASP A 562 -35.87 -10.52 -42.87
C ASP A 562 -37.29 -11.16 -42.82
N PRO A 563 -37.81 -11.67 -43.96
CA PRO A 563 -39.16 -12.24 -44.04
C PRO A 563 -39.44 -13.35 -43.02
N ASP A 564 -38.44 -14.18 -42.70
CA ASP A 564 -38.61 -15.32 -41.81
C ASP A 564 -38.65 -14.89 -40.34
N VAL A 565 -37.80 -13.93 -39.96
CA VAL A 565 -37.76 -13.37 -38.61
C VAL A 565 -39.01 -12.53 -38.33
N ALA A 566 -39.48 -11.76 -39.32
CA ALA A 566 -40.72 -11.00 -39.21
C ALA A 566 -41.94 -11.92 -39.03
N ALA A 567 -42.00 -13.06 -39.73
CA ALA A 567 -43.06 -14.05 -39.56
C ALA A 567 -43.03 -14.68 -38.16
N ILE A 568 -41.85 -14.97 -37.62
CA ILE A 568 -41.69 -15.50 -36.25
C ILE A 568 -42.12 -14.47 -35.19
N LEU A 569 -41.72 -13.20 -35.34
CA LEU A 569 -42.12 -12.13 -34.42
C LEU A 569 -43.63 -11.85 -34.45
N ALA A 570 -44.28 -12.01 -35.61
CA ALA A 570 -45.74 -11.87 -35.74
C ALA A 570 -46.51 -13.06 -35.14
N ALA A 571 -45.96 -14.28 -35.23
CA ALA A 571 -46.56 -15.48 -34.66
C ALA A 571 -46.47 -15.55 -33.12
N PHE A 572 -45.45 -14.91 -32.53
CA PHE A 572 -45.17 -14.95 -31.08
C PHE A 572 -45.05 -13.55 -30.48
N PRO A 573 -46.16 -12.91 -30.04
CA PRO A 573 -46.14 -11.60 -29.40
C PRO A 573 -45.46 -11.68 -28.03
N GLY A 574 -44.14 -11.44 -28.01
CA GLY A 574 -43.26 -11.56 -26.84
C GLY A 574 -41.82 -11.96 -27.19
N ALA A 575 -41.58 -12.45 -28.40
CA ALA A 575 -40.24 -12.78 -28.88
C ALA A 575 -39.37 -11.53 -29.06
N LYS A 576 -38.08 -11.64 -28.68
CA LYS A 576 -37.08 -10.57 -28.80
C LYS A 576 -35.82 -11.13 -29.46
N ILE A 577 -35.23 -10.36 -30.35
CA ILE A 577 -33.91 -10.66 -30.92
C ILE A 577 -32.86 -10.31 -29.87
N THR A 578 -32.14 -11.32 -29.37
CA THR A 578 -31.10 -11.16 -28.33
C THR A 578 -29.71 -10.91 -28.93
N ASP A 579 -29.40 -11.57 -30.05
CA ASP A 579 -28.10 -11.47 -30.73
C ASP A 579 -28.26 -11.76 -32.23
N VAL A 580 -27.50 -11.07 -33.08
CA VAL A 580 -27.48 -11.28 -34.55
C VAL A 580 -26.04 -11.56 -34.95
N ARG A 581 -25.78 -12.75 -35.50
CA ARG A 581 -24.46 -13.18 -35.94
C ARG A 581 -24.48 -13.43 -37.45
N ILE A 582 -23.57 -12.80 -38.17
CA ILE A 582 -23.34 -13.11 -39.58
C ILE A 582 -22.48 -14.37 -39.60
N ALA A 583 -22.98 -15.45 -40.21
CA ALA A 583 -22.18 -16.63 -40.47
C ALA A 583 -21.11 -16.25 -41.51
N VAL A 584 -19.85 -16.20 -41.09
CA VAL A 584 -18.72 -16.17 -42.02
C VAL A 584 -18.65 -17.58 -42.62
N ALA A 585 -18.75 -17.70 -43.94
CA ALA A 585 -18.49 -18.97 -44.61
C ALA A 585 -17.04 -19.36 -44.33
N GLU A 586 -16.85 -20.38 -43.50
CA GLU A 586 -15.54 -20.96 -43.25
C GLU A 586 -15.04 -21.55 -44.58
N GLN A 587 -13.90 -21.02 -45.05
CA GLN A 587 -13.12 -21.64 -46.09
C GLN A 587 -12.59 -22.97 -45.54
N ASN A 588 -12.96 -24.07 -46.19
CA ASN A 588 -12.43 -25.40 -45.92
C ASN A 588 -10.92 -25.41 -46.15
N ASP A 589 -10.15 -25.46 -45.05
CA ASP A 589 -8.81 -26.03 -45.03
C ASP A 589 -8.93 -27.42 -44.37
N ASP A 590 -9.26 -28.42 -45.19
CA ASP A 590 -9.06 -29.83 -44.84
C ASP A 590 -7.55 -30.10 -44.93
N GLU A 591 -6.84 -30.05 -43.80
CA GLU A 591 -5.59 -30.78 -43.61
C GLU A 591 -5.87 -32.02 -42.76
N ASP A 592 -5.76 -33.17 -43.41
CA ASP A 592 -5.86 -34.52 -42.86
C ASP A 592 -5.01 -34.70 -41.60
N ILE A 593 -5.65 -35.03 -40.47
CA ILE A 593 -4.97 -35.62 -39.32
C ILE A 593 -5.25 -37.13 -39.32
N ASP A 594 -4.22 -37.87 -39.70
CA ASP A 594 -4.12 -39.31 -39.74
C ASP A 594 -4.24 -39.90 -38.32
N LEU A 595 -5.26 -40.74 -38.09
CA LEU A 595 -5.52 -41.43 -36.83
C LEU A 595 -5.06 -42.88 -36.94
N ASP A 596 -3.76 -43.12 -36.79
CA ASP A 596 -3.22 -44.47 -36.54
C ASP A 596 -1.88 -44.38 -35.79
N ALA A 597 -1.93 -44.27 -34.45
CA ALA A 597 -0.86 -44.71 -33.55
C ALA A 597 -1.30 -44.61 -32.08
N VAL A 598 -1.89 -45.67 -31.52
CA VAL A 598 -1.87 -45.90 -30.07
C VAL A 598 -1.14 -47.22 -29.83
N SER A 599 0.11 -47.08 -29.41
CA SER A 599 1.01 -48.17 -29.04
C SER A 599 0.68 -48.75 -27.66
N GLU A 600 1.05 -50.01 -27.53
CA GLU A 600 0.75 -51.00 -26.50
C GLU A 600 1.23 -50.65 -25.08
N VAL A 601 0.45 -51.11 -24.09
CA VAL A 601 0.77 -51.13 -22.66
C VAL A 601 1.57 -52.41 -22.33
N PRO A 602 2.69 -52.36 -21.59
CA PRO A 602 3.31 -53.56 -21.05
C PRO A 602 2.98 -53.79 -19.56
N GLY A 603 2.36 -54.94 -19.29
CA GLY A 603 2.83 -55.90 -18.27
C GLY A 603 2.39 -55.73 -16.81
N VAL A 604 1.41 -56.53 -16.39
CA VAL A 604 1.29 -57.03 -15.01
C VAL A 604 1.35 -58.57 -15.08
N PRO A 605 2.25 -59.25 -14.35
CA PRO A 605 2.25 -60.71 -14.29
C PRO A 605 1.24 -61.20 -13.23
N SER A 606 0.45 -62.19 -13.63
CA SER A 606 -0.36 -63.07 -12.78
C SER A 606 0.46 -64.25 -12.28
N GLU A 607 0.03 -64.83 -11.14
CA GLU A 607 0.01 -66.26 -10.73
C GLU A 607 0.13 -66.31 -9.19
N ASP A 608 -0.94 -66.66 -8.46
CA ASP A 608 -1.42 -68.02 -8.12
C ASP A 608 -0.93 -68.44 -6.71
N ASP A 609 -1.78 -68.20 -5.69
CA ASP A 609 -2.22 -69.13 -4.62
C ASP A 609 -3.15 -68.43 -3.61
#